data_AF-A0A955BVY6-F1
#
_entry.id   AF-A0A955BVY6-F1
#
_cell.length_a   1.000
_cell.length_b   1.000
_cell.length_c   1.000
_cell.angle_alpha   90.00
_cell.angle_beta   90.00
_cell.angle_gamma   90.00
#
_symmetry.space_group_name_H-M   'P 1'
#
loop_
_entity.id
_entity.type
_entity.pdbx_description
1 polymer ?
#
loop_
_entity_poly.entity_id
_entity_poly.type
_entity_poly.pdbx_seq_one_letter_code
_entity_poly.pdbx_strand_id
1 'polypeptide(L)' 'MKHAWAPVAVVLLAVAAAWWLMLPRDQPSVRVLCAVVMHRPMERIARQYEAETGVRVELAYGGSKTLLEQL' A
#
# COMPACT_ATOMS: atom_id res chain seq x y z
N MET A 1 9.68 -15.41 46.46
CA MET A 1 8.73 -15.80 45.38
C MET A 1 8.33 -14.61 44.50
N LYS A 2 9.25 -13.70 44.13
CA LYS A 2 8.91 -12.36 43.59
C LYS A 2 9.14 -12.19 42.08
N HIS A 3 9.68 -13.20 41.39
CA HIS A 3 10.20 -13.06 40.02
C HIS A 3 9.58 -14.03 39.00
N ALA A 4 8.55 -14.79 39.37
CA ALA A 4 7.93 -15.78 38.47
C ALA A 4 7.17 -15.18 37.26
N TRP A 5 6.90 -13.87 37.29
CA TRP A 5 6.14 -13.14 36.26
C TRP A 5 7.04 -12.51 35.20
N ALA A 6 8.35 -12.41 35.44
CA ALA A 6 9.33 -11.86 34.50
C ALA A 6 9.34 -12.57 33.13
N PRO A 7 9.34 -13.92 33.03
CA PRO A 7 9.32 -14.58 31.72
C PRO A 7 7.99 -14.36 30.97
N VAL A 8 6.87 -14.32 31.70
CA VAL A 8 5.54 -14.07 31.12
C VAL A 8 5.46 -12.66 30.52
N ALA A 9 5.98 -11.66 31.24
CA ALA A 9 6.03 -10.28 30.74
C ALA A 9 6.90 -10.15 29.48
N VAL A 10 8.04 -10.85 29.43
CA VAL A 10 8.92 -10.84 28.25
C VAL A 10 8.24 -11.49 27.05
N VAL A 11 7.56 -12.62 27.24
CA VAL A 11 6.82 -13.29 26.17
C VAL A 11 5.69 -12.41 25.65
N LEU A 12 4.92 -11.77 26.54
CA LEU A 12 3.84 -10.86 26.15
C LEU A 12 4.37 -9.64 25.37
N LEU A 13 5.49 -9.06 25.79
CA LEU A 13 6.14 -7.96 25.06
C LEU A 13 6.67 -8.40 23.70
N ALA A 14 7.25 -9.60 23.60
CA ALA A 14 7.73 -10.15 22.34
C ALA A 14 6.58 -10.41 21.35
N VAL A 15 5.46 -10.94 21.84
CA VAL A 15 4.24 -11.14 21.04
C VAL A 15 3.65 -9.80 20.59
N ALA A 16 3.54 -8.82 21.49
CA ALA A 16 3.06 -7.49 21.13
C ALA A 16 3.96 -6.79 20.10
N ALA A 17 5.28 -6.92 20.23
CA ALA A 17 6.24 -6.37 19.27
C ALA A 17 6.17 -7.08 17.91
N ALA A 18 6.06 -8.41 17.89
CA ALA A 18 5.87 -9.18 16.65
C ALA A 18 4.55 -8.82 15.97
N TRP A 19 3.47 -8.66 16.74
CA TRP A 19 2.19 -8.20 16.25
C TRP A 19 2.30 -6.80 15.65
N TRP A 20 3.00 -5.89 16.32
CA TRP A 20 3.25 -4.53 15.85
C TRP A 20 4.03 -4.51 14.52
N LEU A 21 4.98 -5.43 14.35
CA LEU A 21 5.76 -5.56 13.12
C LEU A 21 4.94 -6.10 11.95
N MET A 22 3.90 -6.89 12.23
CA MET A 22 3.00 -7.48 11.23
C MET A 22 1.83 -6.57 10.85
N LEU A 23 1.65 -5.42 11.51
CA LEU A 23 0.61 -4.48 11.09
C LEU A 23 0.90 -3.99 9.65
N PRO A 24 -0.06 -4.11 8.73
CA PRO A 24 0.11 -3.57 7.38
C PRO A 24 0.34 -2.07 7.47
N ARG A 25 1.47 -1.61 6.93
CA ARG A 25 1.71 -0.18 6.75
C ARG A 25 0.89 0.29 5.56
N ASP A 26 0.18 1.40 5.72
CA ASP A 26 -0.43 2.11 4.60
C ASP A 26 0.65 2.43 3.57
N GLN A 27 0.56 1.80 2.41
CA GLN A 27 1.45 2.09 1.29
C GLN A 27 0.88 3.30 0.56
N PRO A 28 1.66 4.37 0.36
CA PRO A 28 1.19 5.54 -0.38
C PRO A 28 0.74 5.11 -1.78
N SER A 29 -0.39 5.64 -2.24
CA SER A 29 -0.97 5.31 -3.53
C SER A 29 -1.49 6.55 -4.26
N VAL A 30 -1.47 6.48 -5.59
CA VAL A 30 -2.01 7.51 -6.49
C VAL A 30 -2.93 6.87 -7.50
N ARG A 31 -4.16 7.40 -7.62
CA ARG A 31 -5.11 7.01 -8.65
C ARG A 31 -4.98 7.93 -9.87
N VAL A 32 -4.88 7.33 -11.05
CA VAL A 32 -4.77 8.04 -12.33
C VAL A 32 -5.92 7.62 -13.24
N LEU A 33 -6.79 8.57 -13.55
CA LEU A 33 -7.86 8.41 -14.53
C LEU A 33 -7.31 8.78 -15.91
N CYS A 34 -7.35 7.84 -16.86
CA CYS A 34 -6.69 8.02 -18.14
C CYS A 34 -7.54 7.54 -19.31
N ALA A 35 -7.54 8.28 -20.42
CA ALA A 35 -8.23 7.86 -21.63
C ALA A 35 -7.72 6.49 -22.11
N VAL A 36 -8.63 5.60 -22.53
CA VAL A 36 -8.30 4.19 -22.84
C VAL A 36 -7.16 4.01 -23.86
N VAL A 37 -7.01 4.95 -24.80
CA VAL A 37 -5.96 4.94 -25.83
C VAL A 37 -4.54 4.98 -25.24
N MET A 38 -4.38 5.47 -24.00
CA MET A 38 -3.10 5.60 -23.32
C MET A 38 -2.72 4.37 -22.46
N HIS A 39 -3.45 3.26 -22.56
CA HIS A 39 -3.20 2.06 -21.75
C HIS A 39 -1.74 1.59 -21.76
N ARG A 40 -1.22 1.26 -22.94
CA ARG A 40 0.15 0.72 -23.11
C ARG A 40 1.25 1.66 -22.58
N PRO A 41 1.28 2.97 -22.94
CA PRO A 41 2.30 3.85 -22.38
C PRO A 41 2.13 4.05 -20.87
N MET A 42 0.91 4.20 -20.36
CA MET A 42 0.69 4.43 -18.94
C MET A 42 1.03 3.23 -18.05
N GLU A 43 0.80 1.99 -18.49
CA GLU A 43 1.24 0.82 -17.73
C GLU A 43 2.77 0.78 -17.54
N ARG A 44 3.54 1.17 -18.57
CA ARG A 44 5.00 1.23 -18.46
C ARG A 44 5.45 2.31 -17.50
N ILE A 45 4.84 3.50 -17.60
CA ILE A 45 5.13 4.63 -16.71
C ILE A 45 4.76 4.28 -15.27
N ALA A 46 3.60 3.68 -15.04
CA ALA A 46 3.16 3.24 -13.71
C ALA A 46 4.16 2.25 -13.10
N ARG A 47 4.54 1.19 -13.83
CA ARG A 47 5.53 0.22 -13.34
C ARG A 47 6.88 0.87 -13.01
N GLN A 48 7.34 1.78 -13.86
CA GLN A 48 8.59 2.50 -13.62
C GLN A 48 8.48 3.38 -12.37
N TYR A 49 7.40 4.14 -12.24
CA TYR A 49 7.16 5.03 -11.10
C TYR A 49 7.01 4.25 -9.78
N GLU A 50 6.30 3.13 -9.79
CA GLU A 50 6.18 2.22 -8.64
C GLU A 50 7.56 1.70 -8.21
N ALA A 51 8.41 1.30 -9.16
CA ALA A 51 9.76 0.82 -8.88
C ALA A 51 10.68 1.91 -8.33
N GLU A 52 10.56 3.15 -8.82
CA GLU A 52 11.40 4.29 -8.41
C GLU A 52 10.99 4.85 -7.03
N THR A 53 9.69 4.84 -6.72
CA THR A 53 9.15 5.58 -5.57
C THR A 53 8.58 4.69 -4.46
N GLY A 54 8.24 3.43 -4.77
CA GLY A 54 7.47 2.56 -3.88
C GLY A 54 6.02 3.00 -3.67
N VAL A 55 5.54 4.03 -4.40
CA VAL A 55 4.16 4.49 -4.39
C VAL A 55 3.36 3.65 -5.37
N ARG A 56 2.28 3.03 -4.91
CA ARG A 56 1.39 2.22 -5.76
C ARG A 56 0.59 3.10 -6.72
N VAL A 57 0.49 2.70 -7.99
CA VAL A 57 -0.26 3.44 -9.01
C VAL A 57 -1.52 2.67 -9.41
N GLU A 58 -2.68 3.27 -9.18
CA GLU A 58 -3.96 2.72 -9.58
C GLU A 58 -4.44 3.36 -10.89
N LEU A 59 -4.34 2.62 -11.99
CA LEU A 59 -4.76 3.06 -13.31
C LEU A 59 -6.23 2.71 -13.56
N ALA A 60 -7.06 3.72 -13.83
CA ALA A 60 -8.42 3.53 -14.31
C ALA A 60 -8.56 4.08 -15.74
N TYR A 61 -9.04 3.24 -16.65
CA TYR A 61 -9.21 3.60 -18.05
C TYR A 61 -10.66 3.71 -18.46
N GLY A 62 -10.97 4.69 -19.31
CA GLY A 62 -12.31 4.91 -19.81
C GLY A 62 -12.37 5.99 -20.89
N GLY A 63 -13.57 6.30 -21.37
CA GLY A 63 -13.81 7.52 -22.14
C GLY A 63 -13.81 8.74 -21.22
N SER A 64 -13.36 9.89 -21.71
CA SER A 64 -13.19 11.10 -20.88
C SER A 64 -14.46 11.49 -20.11
N LYS A 65 -15.64 11.34 -20.73
CA LYS A 65 -16.93 11.61 -20.07
C LYS A 65 -17.18 10.66 -18.88
N THR A 66 -16.96 9.37 -19.07
CA THR A 66 -17.13 8.36 -18.00
C THR A 66 -16.11 8.54 -16.88
N LEU A 67 -14.89 8.94 -17.20
CA LEU A 67 -13.85 9.20 -16.20
C LEU A 67 -14.16 10.47 -15.39
N LEU A 68 -14.76 11.49 -16.01
CA LEU A 68 -15.14 12.72 -15.31
C LEU A 68 -16.19 12.46 -14.22
N GLU A 69 -17.06 11.47 -14.40
CA GLU A 69 -18.06 11.07 -13.39
C GLU A 69 -17.43 10.34 -12.18
N GLN A 70 -16.14 9.97 -12.26
CA GLN A 70 -15.38 9.30 -11.20
C GLN A 70 -14.44 10.24 -10.42
N LEU A 71 -14.41 11.52 -10.81
CA LEU A 71 -13.68 12.58 -10.10
C LEU A 71 -14.47 13.03 -8.87
#